data_AF-A0A6I1HWM7-F1
#
_entry.id   AF-A0A6I1HWM7-F1
#
_cell.length_a   1.000
_cell.length_b   1.000
_cell.length_c   1.000
_cell.angle_alpha   90.00
_cell.angle_beta   90.00
_cell.angle_gamma   90.00
#
_symmetry.space_group_name_H-M   'P 1'
#
loop_
_entity.id
_entity.type
_entity.pdbx_description
1 polymer ?
#
loop_
_entity_poly.entity_id
_entity_poly.type
_entity_poly.pdbx_seq_one_letter_code
_entity_poly.pdbx_strand_id
1 'polypeptide(L)'
;MASIENRSRFIVTVQTREDLTQTFACNREKQLKLYLAELKAGSYQPKLGRTDDSFAIRVREAVQRPQCLCALSEKEAIDIKQRLELERRNGLFVDYAKGRSVTFADLLARYLRAVSPLHKGFKVAGSIINTLLSDAGLARVDIAQAYADHKNPHPSLEGKTFHKPSGRKMRVPSPASCFIRKPFAAIVPDDISQCDGLR
;
A
#
# COMPACT_ATOMS: atom_id res chain seq x y z
N MET A 1 -3.95 -4.87 18.95
CA MET A 1 -3.26 -3.83 19.74
C MET A 1 -2.03 -3.37 18.99
N ALA A 2 -1.69 -2.07 19.05
CA ALA A 2 -0.52 -1.52 18.38
C ALA A 2 0.70 -1.54 19.32
N SER A 3 1.83 -2.09 18.87
CA SER A 3 3.09 -2.16 19.62
C SER A 3 4.17 -1.36 18.90
N ILE A 4 4.96 -0.59 19.65
CA ILE A 4 6.10 0.16 19.11
C ILE A 4 7.37 -0.67 19.34
N GLU A 5 8.10 -0.94 18.27
CA GLU A 5 9.41 -1.58 18.29
C GLU A 5 10.45 -0.56 17.83
N ASN A 6 11.38 -0.18 18.69
CA ASN A 6 12.54 0.61 18.26
C ASN A 6 13.41 -0.27 17.34
N ARG A 7 13.64 0.18 16.12
CA ARG A 7 14.47 -0.47 15.07
C ARG A 7 15.69 0.35 14.69
N SER A 8 16.00 1.36 15.50
CA SER A 8 17.14 2.24 15.32
C SER A 8 18.44 1.46 15.41
N ARG A 9 19.47 2.00 14.75
CA ARG A 9 20.81 1.43 14.70
C ARG A 9 21.47 1.56 16.07
N PHE A 10 22.30 0.59 16.41
CA PHE A 10 23.24 0.69 17.52
C PHE A 10 24.46 1.46 17.07
N ILE A 11 25.01 2.29 17.95
CA ILE A 11 26.30 2.96 17.76
C ILE A 11 27.21 2.49 18.89
N VAL A 12 28.38 2.01 18.52
CA VAL A 12 29.47 1.77 19.48
C VAL A 12 30.45 2.91 19.31
N THR A 13 30.65 3.70 20.37
CA THR A 13 31.67 4.75 20.43
C THR A 13 32.77 4.34 21.40
N VAL A 14 34.02 4.62 21.07
CA VAL A 14 35.15 4.43 21.99
C VAL A 14 35.67 5.79 22.41
N GLN A 15 35.84 5.99 23.70
CA GLN A 15 36.32 7.28 24.21
C GLN A 15 37.72 7.55 23.61
N THR A 16 37.88 8.75 23.03
CA THR A 16 39.15 9.25 22.45
C THR A 16 39.55 8.66 21.08
N ARG A 17 38.84 7.65 20.55
CA ARG A 17 39.11 7.09 19.21
C ARG A 17 37.84 7.06 18.36
N GLU A 18 37.67 8.10 17.54
CA GLU A 18 36.55 8.19 16.60
C GLU A 18 36.65 7.14 15.48
N ASP A 19 37.87 6.75 15.10
CA ASP A 19 38.15 5.74 14.06
C ASP A 19 37.54 4.36 14.36
N LEU A 20 37.29 4.05 15.64
CA LEU A 20 36.69 2.79 16.09
C LEU A 20 35.18 2.91 16.29
N THR A 21 34.58 4.05 15.96
CA THR A 21 33.15 4.28 16.03
C THR A 21 32.46 3.55 14.90
N GLN A 22 31.59 2.60 15.25
CA GLN A 22 30.88 1.80 14.25
C GLN A 22 29.39 1.75 14.54
N THR A 23 28.60 1.79 13.46
CA THR A 23 27.15 1.68 13.52
C THR A 23 26.70 0.30 13.06
N PHE A 24 25.75 -0.28 13.78
CA PHE A 24 25.21 -1.62 13.52
C PHE A 24 23.70 -1.55 13.37
N ALA A 25 23.16 -2.23 12.36
CA ALA A 25 21.72 -2.35 12.20
C ALA A 25 21.10 -3.17 13.36
N CYS A 26 19.84 -2.88 13.71
CA CYS A 26 19.12 -3.53 14.81
C CYS A 26 19.04 -5.06 14.69
N ASN A 27 19.07 -5.61 13.47
CA ASN A 27 19.03 -7.05 13.20
C ASN A 27 20.40 -7.75 13.28
N ARG A 28 21.49 -7.02 13.53
CA ARG A 28 22.87 -7.52 13.55
C ARG A 28 23.46 -7.62 14.96
N GLU A 29 22.64 -7.98 15.95
CA GLU A 29 23.08 -8.09 17.36
C GLU A 29 24.25 -9.06 17.58
N LYS A 30 24.34 -10.16 16.81
CA LYS A 30 25.46 -11.09 16.92
C LYS A 30 26.80 -10.44 16.56
N GLN A 31 26.81 -9.64 15.50
CA GLN A 31 28.01 -8.90 15.06
C GLN A 31 28.38 -7.81 16.05
N LEU A 32 27.38 -7.10 16.60
CA LEU A 32 27.58 -6.11 17.65
C LEU A 32 28.27 -6.72 18.89
N LYS A 33 27.82 -7.90 19.35
CA LYS A 33 28.41 -8.58 20.51
C LYS A 33 29.85 -9.02 20.27
N LEU A 34 30.16 -9.53 19.08
CA LEU A 34 31.53 -9.89 18.69
C LEU A 34 32.44 -8.66 18.69
N TYR A 35 31.99 -7.56 18.07
CA TYR A 35 32.75 -6.32 18.03
C TYR A 35 33.01 -5.72 19.43
N LEU A 36 32.00 -5.79 20.32
CA LEU A 36 32.19 -5.38 21.72
C LEU A 36 33.20 -6.26 22.46
N ALA A 37 33.23 -7.57 22.17
CA ALA A 37 34.21 -8.48 22.76
C ALA A 37 35.63 -8.20 22.25
N GLU A 38 35.78 -7.93 20.95
CA GLU A 38 37.06 -7.53 20.33
C GLU A 38 37.60 -6.23 20.93
N LEU A 39 36.76 -5.21 21.08
CA LEU A 39 37.17 -3.94 21.69
C LEU A 39 37.57 -4.09 23.16
N LYS A 40 36.86 -4.94 23.92
CA LYS A 40 37.23 -5.24 25.31
C LYS A 40 38.52 -6.05 25.41
N ALA A 41 38.76 -6.98 24.48
CA ALA A 41 40.03 -7.72 24.40
C ALA A 41 41.21 -6.79 24.08
N GLY A 42 40.97 -5.73 23.32
CA GLY A 42 41.93 -4.64 23.06
C GLY A 42 42.08 -3.62 24.20
N SER A 43 41.52 -3.87 25.40
CA SER A 43 41.52 -2.95 26.56
C SER A 43 40.83 -1.60 26.32
N TYR A 44 39.96 -1.48 25.31
CA TYR A 44 39.15 -0.29 25.09
C TYR A 44 37.89 -0.30 25.95
N GLN A 45 37.36 0.89 26.22
CA GLN A 45 36.11 1.12 26.96
C GLN A 45 35.00 1.57 25.99
N PRO A 46 34.35 0.64 25.26
CA PRO A 46 33.28 0.98 24.33
C PRO A 46 32.01 1.38 25.06
N LYS A 47 31.40 2.50 24.64
CA LYS A 47 30.06 2.95 25.03
C LYS A 47 29.07 2.53 23.94
N LEU A 48 28.00 1.89 24.37
CA LEU A 48 26.90 1.49 23.48
C LEU A 48 25.78 2.53 23.57
N GLY A 49 25.48 3.17 22.45
CA GLY A 49 24.34 4.07 22.27
C GLY A 49 23.35 3.53 21.24
N ARG A 50 22.16 4.12 21.22
CA ARG A 50 21.15 3.88 20.18
C ARG A 50 20.82 5.20 19.51
N THR A 51 20.58 5.16 18.19
CA THR A 51 20.33 6.37 17.38
C THR A 51 18.94 6.96 17.55
N ASP A 52 17.95 6.15 17.91
CA ASP A 52 16.55 6.57 18.03
C ASP A 52 15.97 7.26 16.78
N ASP A 53 16.46 6.88 15.59
CA ASP A 53 16.03 7.43 14.29
C ASP A 53 14.96 6.58 13.57
N SER A 54 14.61 5.40 14.09
CA SER A 54 13.70 4.47 13.41
C SER A 54 12.87 3.62 14.37
N PHE A 55 11.56 3.77 14.29
CA PHE A 55 10.58 3.02 15.08
C PHE A 55 9.58 2.33 14.15
N ALA A 56 9.25 1.09 14.45
CA ALA A 56 8.21 0.34 13.75
C ALA A 56 6.98 0.20 14.65
N ILE A 57 5.83 0.69 14.21
CA ILE A 57 4.54 0.48 14.87
C ILE A 57 3.85 -0.71 14.21
N ARG A 58 3.76 -1.82 14.94
CA ARG A 58 3.07 -3.03 14.48
C ARG A 58 1.66 -3.06 15.00
N VAL A 59 0.72 -3.20 14.10
CA VAL A 59 -0.71 -3.30 14.39
C VAL A 59 -1.13 -4.75 14.15
N ARG A 60 -1.45 -5.48 15.22
CA ARG A 60 -1.94 -6.87 15.14
C ARG A 60 -3.39 -6.96 15.60
N GLU A 61 -4.20 -7.66 14.83
CA GLU A 61 -5.60 -7.96 15.14
C GLU A 61 -5.93 -9.42 14.82
N ALA A 62 -6.92 -9.96 15.51
CA ALA A 62 -7.36 -11.35 15.35
C ALA A 62 -8.04 -11.61 13.99
N VAL A 63 -8.65 -10.58 13.40
CA VAL A 63 -9.49 -10.72 12.19
C VAL A 63 -8.83 -10.08 10.95
N GLN A 64 -7.86 -9.19 11.12
CA GLN A 64 -7.24 -8.43 10.02
C GLN A 64 -5.76 -8.76 9.81
N ARG A 65 -5.28 -8.48 8.59
CA ARG A 65 -3.86 -8.63 8.24
C ARG A 65 -3.01 -7.70 9.11
N PRO A 66 -1.87 -8.18 9.65
CA PRO A 66 -0.99 -7.34 10.45
C PRO A 66 -0.42 -6.21 9.59
N GLN A 67 -0.47 -4.98 10.12
CA GLN A 67 0.11 -3.80 9.48
C GLN A 67 1.38 -3.36 10.20
N CYS A 68 2.30 -2.75 9.47
CA CYS A 68 3.53 -2.18 10.02
C CYS A 68 3.71 -0.76 9.47
N LEU A 69 3.71 0.21 10.36
CA LEU A 69 4.04 1.61 10.06
C LEU A 69 5.45 1.91 10.58
N CYS A 70 6.09 2.93 10.01
CA CYS A 70 7.42 3.39 10.44
C CYS A 70 7.34 4.86 10.88
N ALA A 71 8.09 5.22 11.90
CA ALA A 71 8.26 6.58 12.40
C ALA A 71 9.75 6.90 12.56
N LEU A 72 10.09 8.18 12.45
CA LEU A 72 11.47 8.68 12.52
C LEU A 72 11.85 9.15 13.93
N SER A 73 10.88 9.26 14.84
CA SER A 73 11.12 9.60 16.25
C SER A 73 10.20 8.82 17.18
N GLU A 74 10.59 8.74 18.45
CA GLU A 74 9.78 8.08 19.48
C GLU A 74 8.44 8.81 19.69
N LYS A 75 8.48 10.15 19.71
CA LYS A 75 7.28 10.98 19.86
C LYS A 75 6.30 10.75 18.73
N GLU A 76 6.77 10.75 17.48
CA GLU A 76 5.95 10.45 16.32
C GLU A 76 5.36 9.03 16.38
N ALA A 77 6.15 8.05 16.86
CA ALA A 77 5.65 6.68 17.03
C ALA A 77 4.53 6.59 18.09
N ILE A 78 4.66 7.34 19.19
CA ILE A 78 3.65 7.46 20.24
C ILE A 78 2.39 8.14 19.68
N ASP A 79 2.54 9.24 18.96
CA ASP A 79 1.42 9.98 18.37
C ASP A 79 0.65 9.11 17.37
N ILE A 80 1.35 8.36 16.51
CA ILE A 80 0.72 7.40 15.58
C ILE A 80 -0.03 6.31 16.36
N LYS A 81 0.57 5.77 17.42
CA LYS A 81 -0.07 4.75 18.27
C LYS A 81 -1.35 5.32 18.93
N GLN A 82 -1.27 6.50 19.53
CA GLN A 82 -2.40 7.14 20.20
C GLN A 82 -3.52 7.48 19.21
N ARG A 83 -3.16 7.99 18.03
CA ARG A 83 -4.11 8.24 16.94
C ARG A 83 -4.84 6.96 16.53
N LEU A 84 -4.11 5.86 16.31
CA LEU A 84 -4.71 4.57 15.98
C LEU A 84 -5.64 4.05 17.10
N GLU A 85 -5.28 4.27 18.37
CA GLU A 85 -6.13 3.91 19.51
C GLU A 85 -7.39 4.78 19.61
N LEU A 86 -7.29 6.08 19.33
CA LEU A 86 -8.43 7.00 19.29
C LEU A 86 -9.38 6.68 18.14
N GLU A 87 -8.85 6.44 16.94
CA GLU A 87 -9.64 6.03 15.76
C GLU A 87 -10.40 4.72 16.05
N ARG A 88 -9.79 3.78 16.77
CA ARG A 88 -10.43 2.54 17.24
C ARG A 88 -11.55 2.80 18.25
N ARG A 89 -11.29 3.63 19.27
CA ARG A 89 -12.28 3.94 20.33
C ARG A 89 -13.50 4.66 19.76
N ASN A 90 -13.31 5.52 18.77
CA ASN A 90 -14.38 6.33 18.19
C ASN A 90 -15.21 5.57 17.13
N GLY A 91 -14.93 4.29 16.85
CA GLY A 91 -15.62 3.51 15.81
C GLY A 91 -15.38 4.00 14.38
N LEU A 92 -14.57 5.03 14.21
CA LEU A 92 -14.13 5.64 12.95
C LEU A 92 -12.91 4.89 12.38
N PHE A 93 -12.90 3.55 12.46
CA PHE A 93 -11.82 2.75 11.88
C PHE A 93 -12.03 2.64 10.36
N VAL A 94 -11.78 3.74 9.67
CA VAL A 94 -11.57 3.74 8.23
C VAL A 94 -10.17 3.17 8.01
N ASP A 95 -10.06 2.07 7.27
CA ASP A 95 -8.75 1.52 6.87
C ASP A 95 -8.10 2.49 5.87
N TYR A 96 -7.47 3.54 6.38
CA TYR A 96 -6.80 4.57 5.59
C TYR A 96 -5.60 4.00 4.83
N ALA A 97 -5.02 2.88 5.27
CA ALA A 97 -3.97 2.19 4.52
C ALA A 97 -4.55 1.59 3.23
N LYS A 98 -5.69 0.90 3.33
CA LYS A 98 -6.44 0.43 2.16
C LYS A 98 -6.90 1.60 1.30
N GLY A 99 -7.50 2.64 1.89
CA GLY A 99 -7.92 3.86 1.19
C GLY A 99 -6.79 4.56 0.44
N ARG A 100 -5.59 4.61 1.02
CA ARG A 100 -4.39 5.20 0.41
C ARG A 100 -3.85 4.39 -0.77
N SER A 101 -4.16 3.10 -0.84
CA SER A 101 -3.73 2.19 -1.91
C SER A 101 -4.76 1.97 -3.02
N VAL A 102 -6.03 2.36 -2.79
CA VAL A 102 -7.10 2.16 -3.77
C VAL A 102 -6.90 3.06 -4.97
N THR A 103 -6.90 2.47 -6.16
CA THR A 103 -6.83 3.17 -7.44
C THR A 103 -8.23 3.35 -8.04
N PHE A 104 -8.37 4.23 -9.03
CA PHE A 104 -9.64 4.34 -9.76
C PHE A 104 -9.95 3.05 -10.53
N ALA A 105 -8.93 2.37 -11.05
CA ALA A 105 -9.08 1.04 -11.68
C ALA A 105 -9.74 0.01 -10.75
N ASP A 106 -9.34 -0.01 -9.48
CA ASP A 106 -9.91 -0.94 -8.49
C ASP A 106 -11.40 -0.67 -8.28
N LEU A 107 -11.79 0.61 -8.24
CA LEU A 107 -13.20 1.00 -8.11
C LEU A 107 -14.00 0.63 -9.36
N LEU A 108 -13.46 0.87 -10.55
CA LEU A 108 -14.10 0.49 -11.81
C LEU A 108 -14.33 -1.03 -11.90
N ALA A 109 -13.31 -1.83 -11.58
CA ALA A 109 -13.40 -3.28 -11.57
C ALA A 109 -14.40 -3.79 -10.51
N ARG A 110 -14.40 -3.20 -9.32
CA ARG A 110 -15.36 -3.52 -8.26
C ARG A 110 -16.78 -3.15 -8.66
N TYR A 111 -17.00 -1.98 -9.24
CA TYR A 111 -18.31 -1.54 -9.71
C TYR A 111 -18.88 -2.50 -10.75
N LEU A 112 -18.05 -2.92 -11.72
CA LEU A 112 -18.45 -3.86 -12.76
C LEU A 112 -18.86 -5.22 -12.19
N ARG A 113 -18.18 -5.71 -11.14
CA ARG A 113 -18.49 -7.00 -10.50
C ARG A 113 -19.67 -6.95 -9.54
N ALA A 114 -19.81 -5.89 -8.75
CA ALA A 114 -20.71 -5.88 -7.60
C ALA A 114 -21.98 -5.04 -7.79
N VAL A 115 -21.94 -4.02 -8.65
CA VAL A 115 -23.05 -3.05 -8.78
C VAL A 115 -23.65 -3.10 -10.17
N SER A 116 -22.82 -3.08 -11.21
CA SER A 116 -23.27 -3.05 -12.60
C SER A 116 -24.24 -4.19 -12.99
N PRO A 117 -24.09 -5.45 -12.50
CA PRO A 117 -25.02 -6.53 -12.82
C PRO A 117 -26.44 -6.32 -12.26
N LEU A 118 -26.62 -5.43 -11.29
CA LEU A 118 -27.92 -5.06 -10.72
C LEU A 118 -28.75 -4.16 -11.63
N HIS A 119 -28.20 -3.66 -12.74
CA HIS A 119 -28.86 -2.69 -13.60
C HIS A 119 -28.97 -3.21 -15.05
N LYS A 120 -30.05 -2.81 -15.74
CA LYS A 120 -30.28 -3.13 -17.16
C LYS A 120 -29.11 -2.75 -18.09
N GLY A 121 -28.37 -1.70 -17.73
CA GLY A 121 -27.23 -1.16 -18.48
C GLY A 121 -25.91 -1.93 -18.34
N PHE A 122 -25.89 -3.07 -17.66
CA PHE A 122 -24.67 -3.85 -17.36
C PHE A 122 -23.73 -4.04 -18.57
N LYS A 123 -24.28 -4.45 -19.72
CA LYS A 123 -23.48 -4.69 -20.94
C LYS A 123 -22.78 -3.42 -21.44
N VAL A 124 -23.47 -2.29 -21.40
CA VAL A 124 -22.95 -1.00 -21.86
C VAL A 124 -21.89 -0.49 -20.89
N ALA A 125 -22.21 -0.51 -19.59
CA ALA A 125 -21.26 -0.14 -18.54
C ALA A 125 -19.99 -1.00 -18.59
N GLY A 126 -20.15 -2.32 -18.78
CA GLY A 126 -19.02 -3.24 -18.94
C GLY A 126 -18.13 -2.90 -20.14
N SER A 127 -18.73 -2.52 -21.28
CA SER A 127 -17.99 -2.07 -22.47
C SER A 127 -17.22 -0.77 -22.22
N ILE A 128 -17.85 0.24 -21.60
CA ILE A 128 -17.23 1.53 -21.29
C ILE A 128 -16.06 1.34 -20.31
N ILE A 129 -16.29 0.61 -19.22
CA ILE A 129 -15.28 0.37 -18.20
C ILE A 129 -14.10 -0.43 -18.76
N ASN A 130 -14.36 -1.48 -19.55
CA ASN A 130 -13.27 -2.23 -20.19
C ASN A 130 -12.50 -1.41 -21.22
N THR A 131 -13.13 -0.39 -21.80
CA THR A 131 -12.46 0.57 -22.67
C THR A 131 -11.51 1.46 -21.85
N LEU A 132 -11.99 2.05 -20.75
CA LEU A 132 -11.16 2.86 -19.84
C LEU A 132 -9.98 2.07 -19.27
N LEU A 133 -10.21 0.83 -18.82
CA LEU A 133 -9.14 -0.05 -18.33
C LEU A 133 -8.12 -0.36 -19.45
N SER A 134 -8.59 -0.61 -20.68
CA SER A 134 -7.73 -0.89 -21.82
C SER A 134 -6.90 0.33 -22.24
N ASP A 135 -7.49 1.53 -22.22
CA ASP A 135 -6.81 2.80 -22.52
C ASP A 135 -5.75 3.09 -21.43
N ALA A 136 -6.09 2.78 -20.18
CA ALA A 136 -5.12 2.75 -19.10
C ALA A 136 -4.23 1.50 -19.14
N GLY A 137 -4.14 0.72 -20.22
CA GLY A 137 -3.27 -0.47 -20.38
C GLY A 137 -3.42 -1.58 -19.33
N LEU A 138 -4.52 -1.60 -18.59
CA LEU A 138 -4.87 -2.60 -17.59
C LEU A 138 -5.65 -3.76 -18.23
N ALA A 139 -5.73 -4.87 -17.49
CA ALA A 139 -6.53 -6.02 -17.90
C ALA A 139 -8.01 -5.68 -17.86
N ARG A 140 -8.75 -6.13 -18.88
CA ARG A 140 -10.22 -6.04 -18.92
C ARG A 140 -10.81 -7.01 -17.90
N VAL A 141 -11.98 -6.65 -17.36
CA VAL A 141 -12.79 -7.56 -16.56
C VAL A 141 -13.62 -8.43 -17.49
N ASP A 142 -13.63 -9.74 -17.22
CA ASP A 142 -14.52 -10.66 -17.92
C ASP A 142 -15.97 -10.40 -17.48
N ILE A 143 -16.76 -9.85 -18.40
CA ILE A 143 -18.15 -9.47 -18.17
C ILE A 143 -19.03 -10.72 -17.97
N ALA A 144 -18.72 -11.82 -18.68
CA ALA A 144 -19.48 -13.06 -18.55
C ALA A 144 -19.25 -13.69 -17.18
N GLN A 145 -17.99 -13.71 -16.72
CA GLN A 145 -17.66 -14.18 -15.37
C GLN A 145 -18.28 -13.28 -14.29
N ALA A 146 -18.20 -11.96 -14.46
CA ALA A 146 -18.78 -11.01 -13.51
C ALA A 146 -20.31 -11.15 -13.38
N TYR A 147 -21.00 -11.51 -14.47
CA TYR A 147 -22.43 -11.83 -14.44
C TYR A 147 -22.70 -13.15 -13.72
N ALA A 148 -21.95 -14.21 -14.05
CA ALA A 148 -22.13 -15.55 -13.48
C ALA A 148 -21.87 -15.60 -11.96
N ASP A 149 -20.89 -14.84 -11.48
CA ASP A 149 -20.54 -14.79 -10.05
C ASP A 149 -21.54 -13.98 -9.22
N HIS A 150 -22.42 -13.21 -9.85
CA HIS A 150 -23.32 -12.30 -9.15
C HIS A 150 -24.59 -13.02 -8.69
N LYS A 151 -24.88 -12.98 -7.38
CA LYS A 151 -26.00 -13.73 -6.78
C LYS A 151 -27.38 -13.39 -7.36
N ASN A 152 -27.66 -12.09 -7.53
CA ASN A 152 -28.96 -11.58 -7.98
C ASN A 152 -28.79 -10.56 -9.11
N PRO A 153 -28.47 -10.99 -10.35
CA PRO A 153 -28.38 -10.06 -11.47
C PRO A 153 -29.76 -9.53 -11.85
N HIS A 154 -29.80 -8.40 -12.57
CA HIS A 154 -31.05 -7.79 -13.01
C HIS A 154 -31.83 -8.72 -13.97
N PRO A 155 -33.15 -8.91 -13.80
CA PRO A 155 -33.96 -9.84 -14.61
C PRO A 155 -33.86 -9.61 -16.13
N SER A 156 -33.85 -8.35 -16.57
CA SER A 156 -33.65 -7.99 -18.00
C SER A 156 -32.33 -8.45 -18.64
N LEU A 157 -31.41 -9.04 -17.88
CA LEU A 157 -30.15 -9.60 -18.37
C LEU A 157 -30.24 -11.11 -18.61
N GLU A 158 -31.30 -11.77 -18.15
CA GLU A 158 -31.54 -13.19 -18.35
C GLU A 158 -31.64 -13.51 -19.86
N GLY A 159 -31.02 -14.61 -20.28
CA GLY A 159 -30.93 -15.00 -21.69
C GLY A 159 -30.02 -14.15 -22.57
N LYS A 160 -29.37 -13.10 -22.05
CA LYS A 160 -28.40 -12.31 -22.85
C LYS A 160 -27.05 -13.00 -22.93
N THR A 161 -26.44 -12.95 -24.11
CA THR A 161 -25.08 -13.44 -24.32
C THR A 161 -24.04 -12.37 -23.96
N PHE A 162 -23.07 -12.79 -23.14
CA PHE A 162 -21.89 -12.01 -22.80
C PHE A 162 -20.67 -12.67 -23.44
N HIS A 163 -20.01 -11.95 -24.35
CA HIS A 163 -18.81 -12.47 -25.00
C HIS A 163 -17.60 -12.38 -24.06
N LYS A 164 -16.81 -13.45 -24.02
CA LYS A 164 -15.51 -13.45 -23.36
C LYS A 164 -14.56 -12.46 -24.05
N PRO A 165 -13.62 -11.86 -23.31
CA PRO A 165 -12.64 -10.96 -23.90
C PRO A 165 -11.82 -11.70 -24.96
N SER A 166 -11.82 -11.20 -26.21
CA SER A 166 -10.89 -11.71 -27.22
C SER A 166 -9.47 -11.31 -26.78
N GLY A 167 -8.54 -12.26 -26.75
CA GLY A 167 -7.16 -12.04 -26.29
C GLY A 167 -6.34 -11.02 -27.10
N ARG A 168 -6.92 -10.42 -28.16
CA ARG A 168 -6.29 -9.37 -28.95
C ARG A 168 -6.41 -8.03 -28.24
N LYS A 169 -5.27 -7.53 -27.74
CA LYS A 169 -5.13 -6.12 -27.32
C LYS A 169 -5.17 -5.23 -28.56
N MET A 170 -6.32 -4.63 -28.82
CA MET A 170 -6.55 -3.81 -30.02
C MET A 170 -6.25 -2.32 -29.80
N ARG A 171 -6.09 -1.87 -28.55
CA ARG A 171 -5.88 -0.45 -28.21
C ARG A 171 -4.50 -0.18 -27.63
N VAL A 172 -3.90 0.92 -28.07
CA VAL A 172 -2.65 1.46 -27.53
C VAL A 172 -2.98 2.26 -26.26
N PRO A 173 -2.26 2.07 -25.14
CA PRO A 173 -2.51 2.82 -23.92
C PRO A 173 -2.35 4.34 -24.13
N SER A 174 -3.28 5.12 -23.58
CA SER A 174 -3.26 6.58 -23.69
C SER A 174 -2.62 7.21 -22.45
N PRO A 175 -1.64 8.13 -22.61
CA PRO A 175 -1.05 8.89 -21.50
C PRO A 175 -2.09 9.64 -20.66
N ALA A 176 -3.13 10.17 -21.29
CA ALA A 176 -4.23 10.89 -20.64
C ALA A 176 -5.02 10.04 -19.62
N SER A 177 -4.91 8.71 -19.69
CA SER A 177 -5.60 7.76 -18.81
C SER A 177 -4.68 7.10 -17.78
N CYS A 178 -3.41 7.53 -17.68
CA CYS A 178 -2.44 6.89 -16.79
C CYS A 178 -2.77 7.09 -15.30
N PHE A 179 -3.44 8.18 -14.94
CA PHE A 179 -3.86 8.48 -13.56
C PHE A 179 -4.78 7.40 -12.99
N ILE A 180 -5.51 6.67 -13.83
CA ILE A 180 -6.43 5.59 -13.43
C ILE A 180 -5.69 4.48 -12.65
N ARG A 181 -4.38 4.31 -12.90
CA ARG A 181 -3.51 3.35 -12.21
C ARG A 181 -2.96 3.87 -10.88
N LYS A 182 -3.04 5.19 -10.64
CA LYS A 182 -2.47 5.80 -9.44
C LYS A 182 -3.44 5.64 -8.26
N PRO A 183 -2.92 5.37 -7.05
CA PRO A 183 -3.75 5.46 -5.85
C PRO A 183 -4.27 6.89 -5.70
N PHE A 184 -5.52 7.06 -5.24
CA PHE A 184 -6.14 8.38 -5.11
C PHE A 184 -5.30 9.37 -4.29
N ALA A 185 -4.66 8.88 -3.24
CA ALA A 185 -3.80 9.69 -2.38
C ALA A 185 -2.49 10.17 -3.05
N ALA A 186 -2.17 9.66 -4.24
CA ALA A 186 -0.97 9.99 -5.01
C ALA A 186 -1.28 10.72 -6.33
N ILE A 187 -2.57 10.99 -6.62
CA ILE A 187 -2.97 11.77 -7.79
C ILE A 187 -2.67 13.24 -7.50
N VAL A 188 -1.92 13.88 -8.39
CA VAL A 188 -1.70 15.34 -8.39
C VAL A 188 -2.46 15.99 -9.55
N PRO A 189 -2.73 17.31 -9.53
CA PRO A 189 -3.45 17.99 -10.61
C PRO A 189 -2.84 17.73 -12.00
N ASP A 190 -1.51 17.67 -12.08
CA ASP A 190 -0.75 17.40 -13.31
C ASP A 190 -1.08 16.03 -13.94
N ASP A 191 -1.51 15.05 -13.13
CA ASP A 191 -1.91 13.73 -13.64
C ASP A 191 -3.21 13.78 -14.44
N ILE A 192 -3.99 14.85 -14.26
CA ILE A 192 -5.27 15.09 -14.94
C ILE A 192 -5.06 16.13 -16.06
N SER A 193 -4.23 17.14 -15.83
CA SER A 193 -3.96 18.23 -16.79
C SER A 193 -2.92 17.90 -17.87
N GLN A 194 -2.09 16.86 -17.74
CA GLN A 194 -1.21 16.36 -18.82
C GLN A 194 -1.98 15.74 -20.02
N CYS A 195 -3.28 16.01 -20.15
CA CYS A 195 -4.06 15.81 -21.37
C CYS A 195 -3.73 16.83 -22.48
N ASP A 196 -2.91 17.85 -22.22
CA ASP A 196 -2.49 18.84 -23.21
C ASP A 196 -1.29 18.35 -24.04
N GLY A 197 -1.56 17.45 -24.99
CA GLY A 197 -0.56 16.95 -25.94
C GLY A 197 -1.08 16.71 -27.36
N LEU A 198 -2.29 17.21 -27.67
CA LEU A 198 -2.87 17.20 -29.01
C LEU A 198 -3.52 18.57 -29.27
N ARG A 199 -2.70 19.54 -29.66
CA ARG A 199 -3.14 20.62 -30.56
C ARG A 199 -2.73 20.24 -31.98
#